data_AF-A0A8H3BDP9-F1
#
_entry.id   AF-A0A8H3BDP9-F1
#
_cell.length_a   1.000
_cell.length_b   1.000
_cell.length_c   1.000
_cell.angle_alpha   90.00
_cell.angle_beta   90.00
_cell.angle_gamma   90.00
#
_symmetry.space_group_name_H-M   'P 1'
#
loop_
_entity.id
_entity.type
_entity.pdbx_description
1 polymer ?
#
loop_
_entity_poly.entity_id
_entity_poly.type
_entity_poly.pdbx_seq_one_letter_code
_entity_poly.pdbx_strand_id
1 'polypeptide(L)'
;MVLSRREIFACTLLAISPTLVAAQSGLRGLHSLAKAKGRYFGTSTDQLWNNKDSAYLNLTGSSSEFGVSTPGNQQKWDATEKSRNVFSFTNADYQVARAKNHKQAVRGHTLVNEAFEENGAYRNSVFYSTIGPAYIPIALRAARIADPKAKLYLNDYNTDWTGSKSDAYYKLTKSLLAQGVPLDGIGFRKLEITHLEPPVLKFLLPEGHLIVNSFEHTVQENFQRFADLGLDIAITELDIRMTLPATDILLKAQAENYAYIIKSCLAVSKCVGITTWDTSDDVSGLVNYTLPQLILARHKYSWIPSVNPGQGAALLFNEKKQPKPAYYSVADALAAATNDYNTDWTGAKSDAIYNLAKDLKAQGVPLDGIGFRKSRSPIFIIANFERFADLGLEIAITELDIRYTLPGTAALIASQAENYKYVINSCLAVSRCVGVTVWDTSDDYSWIPSVFPGQGDALLFDSNKKPKPAYYSVADALAAATVQGTWSP
;
A
#
# COMPACT_ATOMS: atom_id res chain seq x y z
N MET A 1 -22.37 2.99 46.56
CA MET A 1 -23.57 2.17 46.34
C MET A 1 -23.09 0.87 45.70
N VAL A 2 -23.21 -0.27 46.39
CA VAL A 2 -22.70 -1.56 45.91
C VAL A 2 -23.72 -2.16 44.95
N LEU A 3 -23.42 -2.19 43.66
CA LEU A 3 -24.26 -2.86 42.66
C LEU A 3 -23.81 -4.32 42.48
N SER A 4 -24.77 -5.23 42.50
CA SER A 4 -24.55 -6.68 42.52
C SER A 4 -24.42 -7.26 41.11
N ARG A 5 -23.69 -8.39 41.00
CA ARG A 5 -23.40 -9.13 39.74
C ARG A 5 -24.62 -9.60 38.92
N ARG A 6 -25.86 -9.31 39.33
CA ARG A 6 -27.08 -9.80 38.66
C ARG A 6 -27.69 -8.83 37.63
N GLU A 7 -27.19 -7.61 37.52
CA GLU A 7 -27.76 -6.60 36.60
C GLU A 7 -27.00 -6.44 35.27
N ILE A 8 -25.87 -7.14 35.08
CA ILE A 8 -25.04 -7.05 33.85
C ILE A 8 -25.48 -8.06 32.75
N PHE A 9 -26.39 -8.99 33.05
CA PHE A 9 -26.82 -10.03 32.11
C PHE A 9 -28.23 -9.78 31.54
N ALA A 10 -28.39 -8.72 30.74
CA ALA A 10 -29.61 -8.52 29.95
C ALA A 10 -29.34 -7.69 28.68
N CYS A 11 -28.44 -8.16 27.82
CA CYS A 11 -28.45 -7.84 26.40
C CYS A 11 -28.08 -9.11 25.63
N THR A 12 -29.08 -9.96 25.46
CA THR A 12 -28.99 -11.29 24.89
C THR A 12 -28.59 -11.22 23.42
N LEU A 13 -27.51 -11.93 23.10
CA LEU A 13 -27.09 -12.28 21.76
C LEU A 13 -28.24 -12.91 20.96
N LEU A 14 -28.59 -12.30 19.83
CA LEU A 14 -29.08 -13.06 18.67
C LEU A 14 -27.88 -13.82 18.10
N ALA A 15 -27.61 -14.98 18.69
CA ALA A 15 -26.69 -15.96 18.14
C ALA A 15 -27.34 -16.59 16.91
N ILE A 16 -26.98 -16.10 15.72
CA ILE A 16 -27.17 -16.86 14.49
C ILE A 16 -26.24 -18.07 14.60
N SER A 17 -26.82 -19.27 14.64
CA SER A 17 -26.08 -20.54 14.73
C SER A 17 -25.06 -20.67 13.58
N PRO A 18 -23.83 -21.14 13.83
CA PRO A 18 -22.79 -21.22 12.80
C PRO A 18 -22.94 -22.41 11.83
N THR A 19 -24.08 -23.10 11.82
CA THR A 19 -24.32 -24.26 10.95
C THR A 19 -25.29 -23.91 9.82
N LEU A 20 -24.87 -23.01 8.91
CA LEU A 20 -25.15 -23.03 7.46
C LEU A 20 -24.57 -21.77 6.76
N VAL A 21 -23.25 -21.64 6.66
CA VAL A 21 -22.61 -20.92 5.55
C VAL A 21 -21.39 -21.73 5.07
N ALA A 22 -21.63 -22.99 4.73
CA ALA A 22 -20.80 -23.71 3.81
C ALA A 22 -21.58 -23.82 2.49
N ALA A 23 -21.70 -22.70 1.79
CA ALA A 23 -22.11 -22.66 0.39
C ALA A 23 -21.67 -21.34 -0.25
N GLN A 24 -20.60 -21.44 -1.05
CA GLN A 24 -20.39 -20.65 -2.27
C GLN A 24 -19.98 -19.16 -2.12
N SER A 25 -18.68 -18.93 -1.96
CA SER A 25 -18.03 -17.92 -2.79
C SER A 25 -16.66 -18.43 -3.19
N GLY A 26 -16.50 -18.87 -4.44
CA GLY A 26 -15.16 -18.86 -5.04
C GLY A 26 -14.54 -17.49 -4.83
N LEU A 27 -13.22 -17.42 -4.67
CA LEU A 27 -12.48 -16.16 -4.59
C LEU A 27 -13.10 -15.16 -5.57
N ARG A 28 -13.69 -14.07 -5.06
CA ARG A 28 -14.13 -12.98 -5.93
C ARG A 28 -12.83 -12.37 -6.45
N GLY A 29 -12.62 -12.40 -7.76
CA GLY A 29 -11.37 -11.89 -8.34
C GLY A 29 -11.10 -10.44 -7.95
N LEU A 30 -9.82 -10.04 -7.93
CA LEU A 30 -9.34 -8.77 -7.42
C LEU A 30 -10.05 -7.56 -8.07
N HIS A 31 -10.28 -7.60 -9.39
CA HIS A 31 -11.04 -6.55 -10.05
C HIS A 31 -12.49 -6.49 -9.59
N SER A 32 -13.14 -7.62 -9.33
CA SER A 32 -14.52 -7.64 -8.82
C SER A 32 -14.61 -7.00 -7.44
N LEU A 33 -13.61 -7.25 -6.59
CA LEU A 33 -13.49 -6.63 -5.27
C LEU A 33 -13.20 -5.12 -5.37
N ALA A 34 -12.23 -4.73 -6.20
CA ALA A 34 -11.91 -3.32 -6.45
C ALA A 34 -13.10 -2.55 -7.03
N LYS A 35 -13.83 -3.15 -7.97
CA LYS A 35 -15.01 -2.55 -8.61
C LYS A 35 -16.12 -2.28 -7.60
N ALA A 36 -16.30 -3.15 -6.61
CA ALA A 36 -17.25 -2.93 -5.51
C ALA A 36 -16.87 -1.70 -4.65
N LYS A 37 -15.63 -1.23 -4.72
CA LYS A 37 -15.12 0.00 -4.08
C LYS A 37 -15.03 1.19 -5.03
N GLY A 38 -15.57 1.09 -6.25
CA GLY A 38 -15.44 2.13 -7.27
C GLY A 38 -13.99 2.33 -7.74
N ARG A 39 -13.20 1.25 -7.75
CA ARG A 39 -11.82 1.20 -8.24
C ARG A 39 -11.70 0.16 -9.36
N TYR A 40 -10.69 0.27 -10.19
CA TYR A 40 -10.26 -0.87 -11.02
C TYR A 40 -9.09 -1.61 -10.36
N PHE A 41 -9.04 -2.93 -10.56
CA PHE A 41 -7.80 -3.69 -10.50
C PHE A 41 -7.43 -4.16 -11.92
N GLY A 42 -6.17 -4.07 -12.29
CA GLY A 42 -5.67 -4.40 -13.62
C GLY A 42 -4.24 -4.93 -13.59
N THR A 43 -3.74 -5.28 -14.77
CA THR A 43 -2.38 -5.76 -14.96
C THR A 43 -1.81 -5.33 -16.31
N SER A 44 -0.49 -5.20 -16.41
CA SER A 44 0.16 -5.10 -17.70
C SER A 44 0.27 -6.47 -18.37
N THR A 45 0.32 -6.48 -19.70
CA THR A 45 0.49 -7.71 -20.49
C THR A 45 1.43 -7.45 -21.65
N ASP A 46 2.20 -8.46 -22.04
CA ASP A 46 3.06 -8.41 -23.22
C ASP A 46 2.74 -9.52 -24.22
N GLN A 47 2.81 -9.20 -25.51
CA GLN A 47 2.46 -10.10 -26.60
C GLN A 47 3.40 -11.32 -26.67
N LEU A 48 4.65 -11.16 -26.21
CA LEU A 48 5.65 -12.22 -26.19
C LEU A 48 5.19 -13.45 -25.38
N TRP A 49 4.41 -13.22 -24.32
CA TRP A 49 3.88 -14.25 -23.42
C TRP A 49 2.51 -14.76 -23.86
N ASN A 50 1.68 -13.85 -24.39
CA ASN A 50 0.32 -14.14 -24.83
C ASN A 50 0.22 -15.23 -25.91
N ASN A 51 1.27 -15.53 -26.67
CA ASN A 51 1.19 -16.51 -27.77
C ASN A 51 1.72 -17.90 -27.43
N LYS A 52 2.19 -18.14 -26.19
CA LYS A 52 2.91 -19.38 -25.84
C LYS A 52 2.46 -20.07 -24.55
N ASP A 53 1.74 -19.37 -23.67
CA ASP A 53 1.30 -19.91 -22.38
C ASP A 53 -0.22 -19.72 -22.20
N SER A 54 -0.96 -20.82 -22.33
CA SER A 54 -2.42 -20.82 -22.17
C SER A 54 -2.86 -20.58 -20.73
N ALA A 55 -2.05 -20.94 -19.73
CA ALA A 55 -2.35 -20.67 -18.33
C ALA A 55 -2.18 -19.19 -18.02
N TYR A 56 -1.12 -18.56 -18.55
CA TYR A 56 -0.94 -17.10 -18.49
C TYR A 56 -2.09 -16.35 -19.18
N LEU A 57 -2.48 -16.78 -20.39
CA LEU A 57 -3.62 -16.20 -21.11
C LEU A 57 -4.94 -16.30 -20.32
N ASN A 58 -5.21 -17.46 -19.71
CA ASN A 58 -6.41 -17.66 -18.91
C ASN A 58 -6.41 -16.76 -17.67
N LEU A 59 -5.27 -16.64 -16.98
CA LEU A 59 -5.13 -15.79 -15.80
C LEU A 59 -5.32 -14.30 -16.17
N THR A 60 -4.53 -13.81 -17.11
CA THR A 60 -4.55 -12.41 -17.57
C THR A 60 -5.83 -12.04 -18.31
N GLY A 61 -6.57 -13.01 -18.84
CA GLY A 61 -7.85 -12.83 -19.53
C GLY A 61 -9.08 -12.90 -18.61
N SER A 62 -8.90 -13.18 -17.32
CA SER A 62 -9.99 -13.14 -16.34
C SER A 62 -10.37 -11.69 -16.03
N SER A 63 -11.47 -11.20 -16.59
CA SER A 63 -12.00 -9.85 -16.28
C SER A 63 -12.47 -9.68 -14.84
N SER A 64 -12.72 -10.79 -14.14
CA SER A 64 -13.01 -10.77 -12.71
C SER A 64 -11.77 -10.51 -11.85
N GLU A 65 -10.58 -10.90 -12.33
CA GLU A 65 -9.29 -10.65 -11.68
C GLU A 65 -8.66 -9.34 -12.13
N PHE A 66 -8.63 -9.10 -13.44
CA PHE A 66 -8.05 -7.92 -14.06
C PHE A 66 -9.07 -7.32 -15.01
N GLY A 67 -9.73 -6.22 -14.64
CA GLY A 67 -10.68 -5.56 -15.53
C GLY A 67 -10.06 -4.45 -16.38
N VAL A 68 -8.78 -4.16 -16.18
CA VAL A 68 -7.98 -3.22 -16.98
C VAL A 68 -6.70 -3.91 -17.45
N SER A 69 -6.39 -3.78 -18.73
CA SER A 69 -5.16 -4.28 -19.35
C SER A 69 -4.30 -3.10 -19.83
N THR A 70 -3.00 -3.15 -19.55
CA THR A 70 -2.02 -2.18 -20.04
C THR A 70 -1.03 -2.86 -20.99
N PRO A 71 -0.85 -2.40 -22.24
CA PRO A 71 0.19 -2.93 -23.13
C PRO A 71 1.59 -2.57 -22.61
N GLY A 72 2.40 -3.56 -22.23
CA GLY A 72 3.71 -3.31 -21.59
C GLY A 72 4.72 -2.61 -22.50
N ASN A 73 4.78 -2.99 -23.79
CA ASN A 73 5.73 -2.42 -24.75
C ASN A 73 5.10 -2.04 -26.10
N GLN A 74 3.96 -2.61 -26.46
CA GLN A 74 3.43 -2.54 -27.83
C GLN A 74 2.93 -1.13 -28.23
N GLN A 75 2.82 -0.21 -27.26
CA GLN A 75 2.42 1.19 -27.49
C GLN A 75 3.55 2.20 -27.23
N LYS A 76 4.78 1.73 -26.99
CA LYS A 76 5.96 2.61 -26.89
C LYS A 76 6.36 3.14 -28.28
N TRP A 77 7.09 4.25 -28.31
CA TRP A 77 7.43 4.95 -29.55
C TRP A 77 8.17 4.04 -30.55
N ASP A 78 9.16 3.28 -30.10
CA ASP A 78 9.94 2.36 -30.93
C ASP A 78 9.09 1.23 -31.56
N ALA A 79 7.99 0.86 -30.90
CA ALA A 79 7.04 -0.12 -31.40
C ALA A 79 6.05 0.48 -32.41
N THR A 80 5.61 1.73 -32.20
CA THR A 80 4.57 2.36 -33.02
C THR A 80 5.11 3.19 -34.18
N GLU A 81 6.30 3.77 -34.07
CA GLU A 81 6.91 4.64 -35.07
C GLU A 81 8.44 4.50 -35.06
N LYS A 82 8.93 3.30 -35.42
CA LYS A 82 10.36 2.97 -35.44
C LYS A 82 11.19 3.85 -36.39
N SER A 83 10.58 4.28 -37.48
CA SER A 83 11.15 5.22 -38.44
C SER A 83 10.19 6.39 -38.58
N ARG A 84 10.73 7.61 -38.66
CA ARG A 84 9.94 8.84 -38.75
C ARG A 84 8.83 8.72 -39.81
N ASN A 85 7.59 8.98 -39.40
CA ASN A 85 6.37 8.91 -40.21
C ASN A 85 6.02 7.50 -40.74
N VAL A 86 6.62 6.44 -40.21
CA VAL A 86 6.29 5.06 -40.56
C VAL A 86 5.69 4.37 -39.35
N PHE A 87 4.35 4.30 -39.35
CA PHE A 87 3.60 3.78 -38.22
C PHE A 87 3.30 2.28 -38.36
N SER A 88 3.36 1.57 -37.24
CA SER A 88 2.95 0.17 -37.12
C SER A 88 2.12 -0.02 -35.86
N PHE A 89 0.83 -0.35 -36.01
CA PHE A 89 -0.08 -0.55 -34.89
C PHE A 89 -0.46 -2.02 -34.67
N THR A 90 0.01 -2.94 -35.51
CA THR A 90 -0.38 -4.36 -35.48
C THR A 90 -0.32 -4.99 -34.08
N ASN A 91 0.76 -4.75 -33.34
CA ASN A 91 0.94 -5.32 -32.00
C ASN A 91 0.13 -4.58 -30.93
N ALA A 92 -0.05 -3.26 -31.07
CA ALA A 92 -0.92 -2.48 -30.20
C ALA A 92 -2.38 -2.89 -30.38
N ASP A 93 -2.84 -3.03 -31.62
CA ASP A 93 -4.18 -3.44 -31.99
C ASP A 93 -4.49 -4.85 -31.49
N TYR A 94 -3.51 -5.76 -31.57
CA TYR A 94 -3.65 -7.09 -30.97
C TYR A 94 -3.95 -7.00 -29.46
N GLN A 95 -3.21 -6.19 -28.71
CA GLN A 95 -3.42 -6.05 -27.26
C GLN A 95 -4.77 -5.42 -26.93
N VAL A 96 -5.16 -4.40 -27.69
CA VAL A 96 -6.46 -3.75 -27.54
C VAL A 96 -7.60 -4.72 -27.87
N ALA A 97 -7.48 -5.49 -28.95
CA ALA A 97 -8.46 -6.51 -29.34
C ALA A 97 -8.57 -7.62 -28.30
N ARG A 98 -7.43 -8.12 -27.78
CA ARG A 98 -7.39 -9.10 -26.69
C ARG A 98 -8.15 -8.59 -25.47
N ALA A 99 -7.81 -7.41 -24.95
CA ALA A 99 -8.47 -6.82 -23.79
C ALA A 99 -9.99 -6.70 -24.00
N LYS A 100 -10.41 -6.21 -25.18
CA LYS A 100 -11.84 -6.13 -25.55
C LYS A 100 -12.52 -7.49 -25.56
N ASN A 101 -11.89 -8.51 -26.13
CA ASN A 101 -12.44 -9.88 -26.18
C ASN A 101 -12.62 -10.48 -24.77
N HIS A 102 -11.76 -10.10 -23.83
CA HIS A 102 -11.86 -10.48 -22.42
C HIS A 102 -12.75 -9.56 -21.57
N LYS A 103 -13.42 -8.58 -22.19
CA LYS A 103 -14.28 -7.57 -21.53
C LYS A 103 -13.51 -6.69 -20.53
N GLN A 104 -12.24 -6.44 -20.82
CA GLN A 104 -11.36 -5.55 -20.04
C GLN A 104 -11.35 -4.17 -20.71
N ALA A 105 -11.24 -3.12 -19.89
CA ALA A 105 -10.85 -1.81 -20.37
C ALA A 105 -9.35 -1.77 -20.70
N VAL A 106 -8.95 -0.84 -21.56
CA VAL A 106 -7.54 -0.62 -21.89
C VAL A 106 -7.09 0.70 -21.29
N ARG A 107 -6.00 0.65 -20.52
CA ARG A 107 -5.24 1.85 -20.18
C ARG A 107 -4.05 1.89 -21.13
N GLY A 108 -3.95 2.95 -21.94
CA GLY A 108 -2.82 3.12 -22.83
C GLY A 108 -1.50 3.34 -22.08
N HIS A 109 -0.38 3.24 -22.79
CA HIS A 109 0.90 3.66 -22.24
C HIS A 109 0.89 5.17 -21.96
N THR A 110 1.62 5.59 -20.94
CA THR A 110 1.66 6.97 -20.46
C THR A 110 2.29 7.91 -21.48
N LEU A 111 1.69 9.09 -21.66
CA LEU A 111 2.09 10.07 -22.69
C LEU A 111 3.41 10.77 -22.36
N VAL A 112 3.63 11.08 -21.08
CA VAL A 112 4.89 11.60 -20.55
C VAL A 112 5.26 10.72 -19.36
N ASN A 113 6.39 10.03 -19.52
CA ASN A 113 6.91 9.07 -18.56
C ASN A 113 8.29 9.52 -18.08
N GLU A 114 8.55 9.43 -16.78
CA GLU A 114 9.89 9.52 -16.19
C GLU A 114 10.64 10.84 -16.47
N ALA A 115 9.94 11.96 -16.28
CA ALA A 115 10.42 13.28 -16.68
C ALA A 115 11.47 13.89 -15.72
N PHE A 116 11.61 13.33 -14.51
CA PHE A 116 12.54 13.82 -13.51
C PHE A 116 13.58 12.77 -13.10
N GLU A 117 14.75 13.26 -12.68
CA GLU A 117 15.76 12.51 -11.94
C GLU A 117 15.38 12.42 -10.45
N GLU A 118 16.09 11.59 -9.67
CA GLU A 118 15.83 11.41 -8.22
C GLU A 118 15.91 12.70 -7.40
N ASN A 119 16.76 13.65 -7.82
CA ASN A 119 16.91 14.94 -7.15
C ASN A 119 15.83 15.97 -7.56
N GLY A 120 14.89 15.61 -8.43
CA GLY A 120 13.84 16.50 -8.95
C GLY A 120 14.28 17.42 -10.10
N ALA A 121 15.50 17.28 -10.63
CA ALA A 121 15.89 17.94 -11.88
C ALA A 121 15.25 17.23 -13.07
N TYR A 122 14.97 17.96 -14.17
CA TYR A 122 14.48 17.34 -15.39
C TYR A 122 15.48 16.31 -15.91
N ARG A 123 14.97 15.13 -16.28
CA ARG A 123 15.77 14.05 -16.87
C ARG A 123 16.35 14.50 -18.20
N ASN A 124 17.64 14.26 -18.39
CA ASN A 124 18.28 14.54 -19.66
C ASN A 124 17.72 13.59 -20.74
N SER A 125 16.95 14.13 -21.67
CA SER A 125 16.33 13.41 -22.79
C SER A 125 16.43 14.26 -24.05
N VAL A 126 16.30 13.64 -25.23
CA VAL A 126 16.27 14.39 -26.50
C VAL A 126 15.15 15.44 -26.52
N PHE A 127 14.02 15.17 -25.86
CA PHE A 127 12.90 16.11 -25.75
C PHE A 127 13.28 17.31 -24.89
N TYR A 128 13.84 17.06 -23.71
CA TYR A 128 14.24 18.13 -22.79
C TYR A 128 15.41 18.95 -23.36
N SER A 129 16.43 18.32 -23.94
CA SER A 129 17.60 19.02 -24.49
C SER A 129 17.27 19.85 -25.73
N THR A 130 16.24 19.46 -26.49
CA THR A 130 15.85 20.17 -27.72
C THR A 130 14.78 21.23 -27.47
N ILE A 131 13.75 20.92 -26.67
CA ILE A 131 12.54 21.76 -26.51
C ILE A 131 12.52 22.45 -25.13
N GLY A 132 13.32 21.97 -24.17
CA GLY A 132 13.20 22.35 -22.77
C GLY A 132 11.91 21.81 -22.13
N PRO A 133 11.54 22.28 -20.91
CA PRO A 133 10.36 21.81 -20.17
C PRO A 133 9.04 21.85 -20.95
N ALA A 134 8.96 22.67 -22.01
CA ALA A 134 7.76 22.85 -22.82
C ALA A 134 7.31 21.59 -23.56
N TYR A 135 8.16 20.56 -23.71
CA TYR A 135 7.75 19.31 -24.37
C TYR A 135 6.56 18.64 -23.66
N ILE A 136 6.46 18.77 -22.33
CA ILE A 136 5.40 18.17 -21.52
C ILE A 136 4.02 18.78 -21.84
N PRO A 137 3.78 20.10 -21.70
CA PRO A 137 2.49 20.69 -22.06
C PRO A 137 2.17 20.59 -23.56
N ILE A 138 3.18 20.58 -24.45
CA ILE A 138 2.98 20.33 -25.88
C ILE A 138 2.38 18.95 -26.11
N ALA A 139 2.98 17.90 -25.51
CA ALA A 139 2.50 16.54 -25.63
C ALA A 139 1.06 16.41 -25.09
N LEU A 140 0.79 16.90 -23.89
CA LEU A 140 -0.54 16.83 -23.26
C LEU A 140 -1.63 17.52 -24.10
N ARG A 141 -1.35 18.72 -24.64
CA ARG A 141 -2.31 19.43 -25.51
C ARG A 141 -2.52 18.68 -26.82
N ALA A 142 -1.46 18.16 -27.44
CA ALA A 142 -1.57 17.37 -28.67
C ALA A 142 -2.43 16.12 -28.46
N ALA A 143 -2.23 15.40 -27.35
CA ALA A 143 -3.03 14.23 -27.01
C ALA A 143 -4.50 14.57 -26.77
N ARG A 144 -4.81 15.67 -26.07
CA ARG A 144 -6.19 16.12 -25.88
C ARG A 144 -6.89 16.48 -27.19
N ILE A 145 -6.17 17.09 -28.14
CA ILE A 145 -6.71 17.41 -29.46
C ILE A 145 -7.02 16.12 -30.23
N ALA A 146 -6.11 15.13 -30.17
CA ALA A 146 -6.29 13.85 -30.84
C ALA A 146 -7.42 13.01 -30.25
N ASP A 147 -7.58 12.99 -28.93
CA ASP A 147 -8.67 12.32 -28.24
C ASP A 147 -9.19 13.17 -27.05
N PRO A 148 -10.32 13.87 -27.23
CA PRO A 148 -10.94 14.67 -26.17
C PRO A 148 -11.42 13.86 -24.96
N LYS A 149 -11.56 12.53 -25.07
CA LYS A 149 -12.10 11.66 -24.02
C LYS A 149 -11.03 10.88 -23.27
N ALA A 150 -9.82 10.76 -23.84
CA ALA A 150 -8.71 10.09 -23.18
C ALA A 150 -8.37 10.78 -21.87
N LYS A 151 -8.09 9.98 -20.84
CA LYS A 151 -7.57 10.49 -19.57
C LYS A 151 -6.06 10.63 -19.65
N LEU A 152 -5.55 11.84 -19.42
CA LEU A 152 -4.13 12.16 -19.59
C LEU A 152 -3.40 12.13 -18.25
N TYR A 153 -2.38 11.28 -18.16
CA TYR A 153 -1.59 11.05 -16.95
C TYR A 153 -0.11 11.36 -17.18
N LEU A 154 0.51 11.99 -16.18
CA LEU A 154 1.96 11.90 -15.98
C LEU A 154 2.27 10.64 -15.17
N ASN A 155 3.40 9.97 -15.44
CA ASN A 155 3.78 8.75 -14.74
C ASN A 155 5.28 8.72 -14.45
N ASP A 156 5.66 8.27 -13.25
CA ASP A 156 7.06 8.10 -12.88
C ASP A 156 7.22 7.12 -11.71
N TYR A 157 8.43 6.60 -11.55
CA TYR A 157 8.87 5.85 -10.39
C TYR A 157 9.39 6.75 -9.26
N ASN A 158 9.39 6.25 -8.02
CA ASN A 158 9.89 6.97 -6.82
C ASN A 158 9.15 8.27 -6.54
N THR A 159 7.86 8.29 -6.84
CA THR A 159 7.02 9.46 -6.61
C THR A 159 5.88 9.17 -5.65
N ASP A 160 5.73 7.93 -5.17
CA ASP A 160 4.62 7.49 -4.34
C ASP A 160 4.62 8.11 -2.94
N TRP A 161 5.77 8.58 -2.45
CA TRP A 161 5.92 9.31 -1.19
C TRP A 161 6.44 10.73 -1.43
N THR A 162 6.44 11.53 -0.36
CA THR A 162 6.98 12.88 -0.36
C THR A 162 8.51 12.85 -0.48
N GLY A 163 9.07 13.65 -1.38
CA GLY A 163 10.51 13.72 -1.61
C GLY A 163 10.82 14.57 -2.83
N SER A 164 12.10 14.88 -3.08
CA SER A 164 12.51 15.86 -4.10
C SER A 164 11.90 15.62 -5.48
N LYS A 165 11.87 14.36 -5.94
CA LYS A 165 11.27 13.98 -7.22
C LYS A 165 9.76 14.16 -7.25
N SER A 166 9.08 13.69 -6.20
CA SER A 166 7.62 13.83 -6.07
C SER A 166 7.21 15.30 -5.92
N ASP A 167 8.00 16.10 -5.21
CA ASP A 167 7.80 17.54 -5.06
C ASP A 167 7.99 18.30 -6.38
N ALA A 168 8.92 17.85 -7.22
CA ALA A 168 9.09 18.37 -8.58
C ALA A 168 7.85 18.08 -9.43
N TYR A 169 7.30 16.86 -9.36
CA TYR A 169 6.01 16.56 -9.99
C TYR A 169 4.87 17.40 -9.44
N TYR A 170 4.78 17.57 -8.13
CA TYR A 170 3.74 18.38 -7.49
C TYR A 170 3.78 19.85 -7.95
N LYS A 171 4.99 20.42 -8.06
CA LYS A 171 5.20 21.77 -8.61
C LYS A 171 4.82 21.84 -10.10
N LEU A 172 5.24 20.83 -10.89
CA LEU A 172 4.92 20.74 -12.31
C LEU A 172 3.41 20.65 -12.53
N THR A 173 2.71 19.73 -11.88
CA THR A 173 1.27 19.54 -12.04
C THR A 173 0.49 20.79 -11.67
N LYS A 174 0.83 21.44 -10.56
CA LYS A 174 0.23 22.73 -10.17
C LYS A 174 0.43 23.80 -11.24
N SER A 175 1.62 23.88 -11.82
CA SER A 175 1.93 24.83 -12.91
C SER A 175 1.15 24.51 -14.20
N LEU A 176 1.05 23.23 -14.59
CA LEU A 176 0.30 22.78 -15.76
C LEU A 176 -1.19 23.12 -15.63
N LEU A 177 -1.78 22.81 -14.46
CA LEU A 177 -3.18 23.12 -14.17
C LEU A 177 -3.45 24.63 -14.20
N ALA A 178 -2.57 25.44 -13.60
CA ALA A 178 -2.67 26.90 -13.64
C ALA A 178 -2.60 27.47 -15.07
N GLN A 179 -1.89 26.80 -15.98
CA GLN A 179 -1.79 27.16 -17.40
C GLN A 179 -2.92 26.60 -18.27
N GLY A 180 -3.93 25.94 -17.67
CA GLY A 180 -5.02 25.30 -18.40
C GLY A 180 -4.56 24.13 -19.29
N VAL A 181 -3.43 23.49 -18.97
CA VAL A 181 -2.98 22.30 -19.68
C VAL A 181 -3.91 21.13 -19.29
N PRO A 182 -4.41 20.33 -20.26
CA PRO A 182 -5.30 19.22 -19.97
C PRO A 182 -4.52 18.10 -19.29
N LEU A 183 -4.68 17.98 -17.96
CA LEU A 183 -4.10 16.93 -17.14
C LEU A 183 -5.19 16.35 -16.24
N ASP A 184 -5.45 15.05 -16.35
CA ASP A 184 -6.50 14.39 -15.58
C ASP A 184 -5.97 13.67 -14.34
N GLY A 185 -4.74 13.18 -14.37
CA GLY A 185 -4.23 12.34 -13.29
C GLY A 185 -2.72 12.23 -13.21
N ILE A 186 -2.27 11.59 -12.13
CA ILE A 186 -0.88 11.20 -11.91
C ILE A 186 -0.80 9.70 -11.59
N GLY A 187 0.15 9.05 -12.22
CA GLY A 187 0.46 7.63 -12.10
C GLY A 187 1.72 7.42 -11.28
N PHE A 188 1.67 6.50 -10.33
CA PHE A 188 2.80 6.15 -9.48
C PHE A 188 3.31 4.73 -9.79
N ARG A 189 4.58 4.64 -10.18
CA ARG A 189 5.45 3.44 -10.26
C ARG A 189 6.39 3.49 -9.03
N LYS A 190 6.95 2.40 -8.50
CA LYS A 190 7.63 2.47 -7.17
C LYS A 190 9.00 1.80 -7.06
N LEU A 191 9.99 2.40 -6.36
CA LEU A 191 11.27 1.80 -5.88
C LEU A 191 11.77 2.35 -4.55
N GLU A 192 12.40 1.51 -3.71
CA GLU A 192 13.42 2.02 -2.76
C GLU A 192 14.73 1.22 -2.82
N ILE A 193 15.85 1.94 -2.74
CA ILE A 193 17.21 1.46 -2.49
C ILE A 193 17.51 1.82 -1.02
N THR A 194 17.69 0.84 -0.13
CA THR A 194 18.21 1.11 1.22
C THR A 194 19.65 0.61 1.38
N HIS A 195 20.59 1.55 1.30
CA HIS A 195 21.73 1.77 2.21
C HIS A 195 22.58 0.63 2.82
N LEU A 196 22.73 -0.52 2.18
CA LEU A 196 23.80 -1.47 2.53
C LEU A 196 24.42 -2.07 1.27
N GLU A 197 25.40 -1.39 0.64
CA GLU A 197 26.48 -1.95 -0.18
C GLU A 197 27.43 -0.83 -0.68
N PRO A 198 28.72 -1.10 -0.94
CA PRO A 198 29.77 -0.10 -1.12
C PRO A 198 29.63 0.77 -2.41
N PRO A 199 30.31 1.93 -2.49
CA PRO A 199 29.99 3.05 -3.39
C PRO A 199 30.11 2.82 -4.91
N VAL A 200 30.48 1.61 -5.35
CA VAL A 200 30.91 1.37 -6.75
C VAL A 200 29.75 0.91 -7.65
N LEU A 201 28.63 0.42 -7.08
CA LEU A 201 27.47 -0.05 -7.87
C LEU A 201 26.40 1.01 -8.14
N LYS A 202 26.64 2.28 -7.78
CA LYS A 202 25.66 3.37 -7.93
C LYS A 202 25.43 3.84 -9.38
N PHE A 203 26.30 3.43 -10.31
CA PHE A 203 26.35 3.99 -11.66
C PHE A 203 25.64 3.18 -12.76
N LEU A 204 25.08 1.99 -12.47
CA LEU A 204 24.68 1.08 -13.56
C LEU A 204 23.21 0.71 -13.67
N LEU A 205 22.34 1.03 -12.71
CA LEU A 205 20.96 0.54 -12.75
C LEU A 205 19.95 1.61 -12.28
N PRO A 206 19.56 2.55 -13.16
CA PRO A 206 18.36 3.32 -12.93
C PRO A 206 17.15 2.42 -13.25
N GLU A 207 16.13 2.51 -12.41
CA GLU A 207 14.71 2.21 -12.66
C GLU A 207 14.08 1.20 -11.67
N GLY A 208 12.81 1.46 -11.35
CA GLY A 208 12.24 1.12 -10.05
C GLY A 208 11.28 -0.06 -9.96
N HIS A 209 11.34 -0.78 -8.82
CA HIS A 209 10.35 -1.69 -8.21
C HIS A 209 10.45 -1.64 -6.66
N LEU A 210 9.44 -2.07 -5.90
CA LEU A 210 9.54 -2.02 -4.43
C LEU A 210 10.37 -3.13 -3.83
N ILE A 211 11.11 -2.85 -2.76
CA ILE A 211 11.75 -3.88 -1.95
C ILE A 211 10.94 -4.07 -0.67
N VAL A 212 10.79 -5.34 -0.26
CA VAL A 212 10.17 -5.68 1.02
C VAL A 212 10.86 -4.94 2.17
N ASN A 213 10.07 -4.33 3.05
CA ASN A 213 10.49 -3.52 4.22
C ASN A 213 11.29 -2.23 3.96
N SER A 214 11.32 -1.71 2.72
CA SER A 214 11.87 -0.38 2.41
C SER A 214 10.72 0.53 1.97
N PHE A 215 9.95 1.05 2.92
CA PHE A 215 8.81 1.91 2.60
C PHE A 215 8.75 3.13 3.50
N GLU A 216 8.65 4.29 2.87
CA GLU A 216 8.27 5.51 3.56
C GLU A 216 6.76 5.55 3.85
N HIS A 217 6.39 6.04 5.04
CA HIS A 217 5.02 6.02 5.55
C HIS A 217 4.12 7.16 5.04
N THR A 218 4.58 7.98 4.09
CA THR A 218 3.83 9.16 3.58
C THR A 218 3.07 8.92 2.27
N VAL A 219 2.89 7.66 1.85
CA VAL A 219 2.25 7.34 0.56
C VAL A 219 0.82 7.88 0.44
N GLN A 220 0.00 7.70 1.47
CA GLN A 220 -1.37 8.21 1.47
C GLN A 220 -1.40 9.74 1.43
N GLU A 221 -0.55 10.40 2.21
CA GLU A 221 -0.44 11.87 2.24
C GLU A 221 -0.01 12.42 0.88
N ASN A 222 0.96 11.76 0.25
CA ASN A 222 1.42 12.12 -1.07
C ASN A 222 0.32 11.92 -2.13
N PHE A 223 -0.43 10.81 -2.10
CA PHE A 223 -1.58 10.63 -2.98
C PHE A 223 -2.65 11.71 -2.74
N GLN A 224 -2.90 12.06 -1.47
CA GLN A 224 -3.89 13.06 -1.10
C GLN A 224 -3.53 14.44 -1.64
N ARG A 225 -2.27 14.90 -1.54
CA ARG A 225 -1.90 16.23 -2.08
C ARG A 225 -2.13 16.36 -3.57
N PHE A 226 -1.90 15.31 -4.37
CA PHE A 226 -2.22 15.34 -5.79
C PHE A 226 -3.73 15.26 -6.04
N ALA A 227 -4.47 14.50 -5.24
CA ALA A 227 -5.93 14.46 -5.30
C ALA A 227 -6.56 15.82 -4.97
N ASP A 228 -5.97 16.58 -4.04
CA ASP A 228 -6.40 17.93 -3.65
C ASP A 228 -6.20 18.96 -4.78
N LEU A 229 -5.28 18.70 -5.72
CA LEU A 229 -5.18 19.47 -6.97
C LEU A 229 -6.28 19.12 -7.98
N GLY A 230 -7.17 18.18 -7.64
CA GLY A 230 -8.24 17.71 -8.50
C GLY A 230 -7.86 16.56 -9.43
N LEU A 231 -6.66 15.99 -9.31
CA LEU A 231 -6.16 14.92 -10.17
C LEU A 231 -6.66 13.54 -9.74
N ASP A 232 -6.96 12.68 -10.70
CA ASP A 232 -7.13 11.25 -10.48
C ASP A 232 -5.78 10.63 -10.08
N ILE A 233 -5.80 9.71 -9.11
CA ILE A 233 -4.61 8.98 -8.66
C ILE A 233 -4.68 7.54 -9.18
N ALA A 234 -3.60 7.05 -9.77
CA ALA A 234 -3.52 5.65 -10.19
C ALA A 234 -2.19 5.05 -9.76
N ILE A 235 -2.23 3.82 -9.22
CA ILE A 235 -1.04 2.99 -9.11
C ILE A 235 -0.93 2.21 -10.41
N THR A 236 0.18 2.36 -11.12
CA THR A 236 0.24 2.02 -12.56
C THR A 236 1.10 0.81 -12.88
N GLU A 237 2.08 0.50 -12.05
CA GLU A 237 3.10 -0.52 -12.29
C GLU A 237 3.52 -1.19 -10.97
N LEU A 238 2.54 -1.70 -10.21
CA LEU A 238 2.80 -2.25 -8.89
C LEU A 238 3.46 -3.63 -8.97
N ASP A 239 4.60 -3.75 -8.33
CA ASP A 239 5.21 -5.00 -7.91
C ASP A 239 6.09 -4.75 -6.67
N ILE A 240 6.41 -5.81 -5.92
CA ILE A 240 7.22 -5.71 -4.69
C ILE A 240 8.23 -6.84 -4.69
N ARG A 241 9.42 -6.62 -5.26
CA ARG A 241 10.49 -7.62 -5.29
C ARG A 241 11.09 -7.89 -3.91
N MET A 242 11.71 -9.05 -3.77
CA MET A 242 12.48 -9.44 -2.60
C MET A 242 13.85 -9.98 -3.01
N THR A 243 14.79 -9.98 -2.06
CA THR A 243 16.05 -10.72 -2.23
C THR A 243 15.76 -12.22 -2.24
N LEU A 244 16.33 -12.93 -3.20
CA LEU A 244 16.16 -14.37 -3.36
C LEU A 244 17.20 -15.15 -2.54
N PRO A 245 16.89 -16.37 -2.08
CA PRO A 245 15.64 -17.10 -2.30
C PRO A 245 14.45 -16.52 -1.52
N ALA A 246 13.25 -16.67 -2.07
CA ALA A 246 12.03 -16.30 -1.35
C ALA A 246 11.90 -17.15 -0.07
N THR A 247 11.61 -16.50 1.05
CA THR A 247 11.36 -17.15 2.34
C THR A 247 9.97 -16.79 2.83
N ASP A 248 9.39 -17.59 3.73
CA ASP A 248 8.08 -17.30 4.33
C ASP A 248 8.04 -15.92 5.01
N ILE A 249 9.17 -15.50 5.60
CA ILE A 249 9.32 -14.17 6.21
C ILE A 249 9.20 -13.07 5.15
N LEU A 250 9.92 -13.21 4.03
CA LEU A 250 9.90 -12.23 2.94
C LEU A 250 8.54 -12.21 2.21
N LEU A 251 7.92 -13.37 2.01
CA LEU A 251 6.59 -13.49 1.41
C LEU A 251 5.50 -12.88 2.29
N LYS A 252 5.59 -13.05 3.61
CA LYS A 252 4.68 -12.41 4.56
C LYS A 252 4.86 -10.89 4.56
N ALA A 253 6.10 -10.42 4.62
CA ALA A 253 6.38 -8.98 4.60
C ALA A 253 5.96 -8.33 3.27
N GLN A 254 6.22 -8.99 2.13
CA GLN A 254 5.67 -8.60 0.83
C GLN A 254 4.15 -8.45 0.87
N ALA A 255 3.44 -9.43 1.46
CA ALA A 255 1.99 -9.39 1.56
C ALA A 255 1.48 -8.20 2.40
N GLU A 256 2.16 -7.88 3.50
CA GLU A 256 1.87 -6.71 4.32
C GLU A 256 2.09 -5.41 3.53
N ASN A 257 3.16 -5.33 2.73
CA ASN A 257 3.47 -4.16 1.92
C ASN A 257 2.47 -3.94 0.78
N TYR A 258 2.04 -5.02 0.12
CA TYR A 258 0.96 -4.96 -0.87
C TYR A 258 -0.33 -4.43 -0.24
N ALA A 259 -0.77 -5.00 0.89
CA ALA A 259 -1.99 -4.53 1.57
C ALA A 259 -1.89 -3.06 1.99
N TYR A 260 -0.72 -2.60 2.47
CA TYR A 260 -0.51 -1.20 2.80
C TYR A 260 -0.78 -0.29 1.59
N ILE A 261 -0.20 -0.59 0.43
CA ILE A 261 -0.37 0.22 -0.78
C ILE A 261 -1.81 0.23 -1.28
N ILE A 262 -2.48 -0.93 -1.26
CA ILE A 262 -3.90 -1.01 -1.62
C ILE A 262 -4.74 -0.16 -0.67
N LYS A 263 -4.49 -0.23 0.65
CA LYS A 263 -5.21 0.57 1.64
C LYS A 263 -4.96 2.07 1.47
N SER A 264 -3.73 2.48 1.16
CA SER A 264 -3.41 3.88 0.87
C SER A 264 -4.18 4.43 -0.34
N CYS A 265 -4.32 3.63 -1.42
CA CYS A 265 -5.17 4.00 -2.55
C CYS A 265 -6.66 4.05 -2.16
N LEU A 266 -7.16 3.05 -1.42
CA LEU A 266 -8.56 3.03 -0.98
C LEU A 266 -8.92 4.19 -0.05
N ALA A 267 -7.97 4.69 0.74
CA ALA A 267 -8.16 5.83 1.62
C ALA A 267 -8.29 7.18 0.87
N VAL A 268 -7.78 7.26 -0.36
CA VAL A 268 -7.87 8.47 -1.19
C VAL A 268 -9.03 8.35 -2.17
N SER A 269 -10.02 9.24 -2.02
CA SER A 269 -11.27 9.19 -2.79
C SER A 269 -11.05 9.28 -4.31
N LYS A 270 -10.03 10.04 -4.75
CA LYS A 270 -9.62 10.17 -6.15
C LYS A 270 -8.65 9.10 -6.64
N CYS A 271 -8.24 8.14 -5.81
CA CYS A 271 -7.55 6.97 -6.37
C CYS A 271 -8.55 6.19 -7.23
N VAL A 272 -8.24 5.95 -8.50
CA VAL A 272 -9.18 5.32 -9.45
C VAL A 272 -8.87 3.84 -9.67
N GLY A 273 -7.66 3.39 -9.37
CA GLY A 273 -7.33 1.97 -9.46
C GLY A 273 -5.85 1.64 -9.33
N ILE A 274 -5.61 0.33 -9.43
CA ILE A 274 -4.31 -0.31 -9.26
C ILE A 274 -4.05 -1.22 -10.45
N THR A 275 -2.85 -1.11 -11.02
CA THR A 275 -2.33 -1.99 -12.06
C THR A 275 -1.04 -2.63 -11.56
N THR A 276 -0.95 -3.97 -11.60
CA THR A 276 0.33 -4.66 -11.39
C THR A 276 1.17 -4.65 -12.65
N TRP A 277 2.49 -4.63 -12.52
CA TRP A 277 3.38 -4.76 -13.69
C TRP A 277 3.63 -6.24 -14.01
N ASP A 278 2.64 -6.82 -14.69
CA ASP A 278 2.44 -8.23 -14.98
C ASP A 278 1.78 -9.03 -13.82
N THR A 279 1.60 -10.34 -14.00
CA THR A 279 0.77 -11.17 -13.11
C THR A 279 1.54 -12.22 -12.30
N SER A 280 2.47 -12.97 -12.91
CA SER A 280 3.10 -14.13 -12.29
C SER A 280 4.62 -14.09 -12.28
N ASP A 281 5.23 -14.75 -11.30
CA ASP A 281 6.65 -14.60 -11.06
C ASP A 281 7.54 -15.13 -12.19
N ASP A 282 7.07 -16.01 -13.08
CA ASP A 282 7.83 -16.52 -14.24
C ASP A 282 8.02 -15.49 -15.35
N VAL A 283 7.06 -14.58 -15.51
CA VAL A 283 7.18 -13.46 -16.45
C VAL A 283 7.94 -12.28 -15.82
N SER A 284 8.02 -12.25 -14.48
CA SER A 284 8.92 -11.37 -13.72
C SER A 284 10.30 -11.98 -13.43
N GLY A 285 10.49 -13.26 -13.72
CA GLY A 285 11.54 -14.08 -13.15
C GLY A 285 12.03 -15.12 -14.14
N LEU A 286 12.98 -14.71 -14.98
CA LEU A 286 13.91 -15.67 -15.57
C LEU A 286 15.12 -15.81 -14.66
N VAL A 287 15.01 -16.78 -13.75
CA VAL A 287 16.09 -17.27 -12.90
C VAL A 287 16.86 -18.30 -13.73
N ASN A 288 18.15 -18.07 -13.99
CA ASN A 288 19.15 -18.91 -14.71
C ASN A 288 19.58 -18.44 -16.10
N TYR A 289 20.10 -17.21 -16.21
CA TYR A 289 20.90 -16.81 -17.37
C TYR A 289 22.29 -16.31 -16.96
N THR A 290 23.28 -16.68 -17.75
CA THR A 290 24.65 -16.15 -17.66
C THR A 290 24.70 -14.70 -18.16
N LEU A 291 25.66 -13.89 -17.68
CA LEU A 291 25.82 -12.47 -18.05
C LEU A 291 25.77 -12.18 -19.58
N PRO A 292 26.29 -13.05 -20.47
CA PRO A 292 26.17 -12.86 -21.92
C PRO A 292 24.73 -13.02 -22.46
N GLN A 293 23.92 -13.85 -21.82
CA GLN A 293 22.51 -14.06 -22.20
C GLN A 293 21.64 -12.86 -21.80
N LEU A 294 21.99 -12.15 -20.74
CA LEU A 294 21.34 -10.90 -20.30
C LEU A 294 21.52 -9.74 -21.30
N ILE A 295 22.67 -9.67 -21.98
CA ILE A 295 22.96 -8.63 -22.98
C ILE A 295 22.13 -8.82 -24.25
N LEU A 296 21.88 -10.07 -24.65
CA LEU A 296 21.03 -10.42 -25.80
C LEU A 296 19.52 -10.37 -25.49
N ALA A 297 19.14 -10.48 -24.21
CA ALA A 297 17.76 -10.54 -23.76
C ALA A 297 17.10 -9.18 -23.48
N ARG A 298 17.82 -8.05 -23.57
CA ARG A 298 17.31 -6.68 -23.33
C ARG A 298 16.01 -6.32 -24.06
N HIS A 299 15.64 -7.07 -25.10
CA HIS A 299 14.42 -6.85 -25.88
C HIS A 299 13.45 -8.04 -25.89
N LYS A 300 13.70 -9.12 -25.13
CA LYS A 300 12.91 -10.37 -25.30
C LYS A 300 12.26 -10.96 -24.04
N TYR A 301 12.74 -10.78 -22.81
CA TYR A 301 12.07 -11.38 -21.63
C TYR A 301 12.40 -10.67 -20.30
N SER A 302 11.43 -10.67 -19.36
CA SER A 302 11.51 -10.42 -17.90
C SER A 302 12.57 -9.43 -17.36
N TRP A 303 12.13 -8.30 -16.82
CA TRP A 303 12.99 -7.17 -16.46
C TRP A 303 13.65 -7.22 -15.07
N ILE A 304 13.03 -7.84 -14.05
CA ILE A 304 13.52 -7.72 -12.66
C ILE A 304 14.90 -8.36 -12.45
N PRO A 305 15.17 -9.64 -12.81
CA PRO A 305 16.50 -10.25 -12.59
C PRO A 305 17.55 -9.73 -13.57
N SER A 306 17.13 -9.21 -14.72
CA SER A 306 18.04 -8.66 -15.73
C SER A 306 18.57 -7.28 -15.34
N VAL A 307 17.84 -6.56 -14.48
CA VAL A 307 18.23 -5.26 -13.92
C VAL A 307 18.65 -5.36 -12.46
N ASN A 308 18.15 -6.31 -11.67
CA ASN A 308 18.46 -6.48 -10.25
C ASN A 308 18.87 -7.94 -9.95
N PRO A 309 20.14 -8.32 -10.20
CA PRO A 309 20.62 -9.67 -9.94
C PRO A 309 20.36 -10.11 -8.49
N GLY A 310 19.84 -11.33 -8.31
CA GLY A 310 19.52 -11.87 -6.98
C GLY A 310 18.20 -11.38 -6.38
N GLN A 311 17.41 -10.58 -7.10
CA GLN A 311 16.08 -10.14 -6.66
C GLN A 311 14.98 -10.66 -7.59
N GLY A 312 13.77 -10.88 -7.06
CA GLY A 312 12.64 -11.42 -7.83
C GLY A 312 11.42 -11.69 -6.96
N ALA A 313 10.62 -12.67 -7.39
CA ALA A 313 9.38 -13.08 -6.73
C ALA A 313 8.45 -11.91 -6.40
N ALA A 314 8.26 -10.97 -7.33
CA ALA A 314 7.71 -9.65 -7.05
C ALA A 314 6.18 -9.55 -7.14
N LEU A 315 5.53 -10.52 -7.78
CA LEU A 315 4.13 -10.44 -8.19
C LEU A 315 3.19 -11.25 -7.29
N LEU A 316 1.90 -11.19 -7.59
CA LEU A 316 0.84 -11.81 -6.79
C LEU A 316 0.75 -13.32 -6.99
N PHE A 317 1.22 -13.83 -8.13
CA PHE A 317 1.21 -15.25 -8.46
C PHE A 317 2.64 -15.77 -8.61
N ASN A 318 2.91 -17.01 -8.21
CA ASN A 318 4.21 -17.65 -8.42
C ASN A 318 4.39 -18.10 -9.88
N GLU A 319 5.52 -18.71 -10.20
CA GLU A 319 5.87 -19.20 -11.54
C GLU A 319 4.89 -20.26 -12.09
N LYS A 320 4.15 -20.93 -11.20
CA LYS A 320 3.10 -21.90 -11.52
C LYS A 320 1.72 -21.27 -11.63
N LYS A 321 1.64 -19.93 -11.64
CA LYS A 321 0.39 -19.14 -11.65
C LYS A 321 -0.51 -19.41 -10.45
N GLN A 322 0.06 -19.83 -9.33
CA GLN A 322 -0.66 -20.02 -8.08
C GLN A 322 -0.56 -18.76 -7.22
N PRO A 323 -1.65 -18.34 -6.54
CA PRO A 323 -1.65 -17.16 -5.70
C PRO A 323 -0.67 -17.29 -4.51
N LYS A 324 0.11 -16.23 -4.28
CA LYS A 324 1.03 -16.08 -3.14
C LYS A 324 0.33 -15.42 -1.95
N PRO A 325 0.95 -15.36 -0.75
CA PRO A 325 0.41 -14.60 0.38
C PRO A 325 0.01 -13.16 0.03
N ALA A 326 0.75 -12.52 -0.89
CA ALA A 326 0.44 -11.18 -1.39
C ALA A 326 -0.93 -11.09 -2.08
N TYR A 327 -1.32 -12.09 -2.90
CA TYR A 327 -2.63 -12.12 -3.54
C TYR A 327 -3.76 -12.06 -2.50
N TYR A 328 -3.69 -12.94 -1.48
CA TYR A 328 -4.71 -13.01 -0.44
C TYR A 328 -4.78 -11.72 0.37
N SER A 329 -3.64 -11.11 0.68
CA SER A 329 -3.57 -9.82 1.39
C SER A 329 -4.19 -8.67 0.58
N VAL A 330 -3.99 -8.64 -0.74
CA VAL A 330 -4.67 -7.69 -1.64
C VAL A 330 -6.17 -7.97 -1.70
N ALA A 331 -6.56 -9.24 -1.84
CA ALA A 331 -7.96 -9.64 -1.84
C ALA A 331 -8.65 -9.21 -0.54
N ASP A 332 -8.04 -9.48 0.61
CA ASP A 332 -8.55 -9.07 1.93
C ASP A 332 -8.65 -7.56 2.05
N ALA A 333 -7.65 -6.80 1.57
CA ALA A 333 -7.69 -5.33 1.59
C ALA A 333 -8.83 -4.76 0.73
N LEU A 334 -9.13 -5.38 -0.42
CA LEU A 334 -10.23 -4.96 -1.31
C LEU A 334 -11.60 -5.47 -0.84
N ALA A 335 -11.64 -6.69 -0.28
CA ALA A 335 -12.84 -7.37 0.19
C ALA A 335 -13.30 -6.89 1.54
N ALA A 336 -12.39 -6.35 2.36
CA ALA A 336 -12.75 -5.72 3.61
C ALA A 336 -13.93 -4.79 3.36
N ALA A 337 -15.07 -5.11 3.97
CA ALA A 337 -16.08 -4.10 4.24
C ALA A 337 -15.33 -2.92 4.88
N THR A 338 -15.87 -1.71 4.83
CA THR A 338 -15.36 -0.61 5.65
C THR A 338 -15.59 -0.93 7.15
N ASN A 339 -14.99 -2.00 7.67
CA ASN A 339 -14.84 -2.46 9.04
C ASN A 339 -14.06 -3.78 9.04
N ASP A 340 -12.83 -3.81 9.56
CA ASP A 340 -12.50 -4.76 10.64
C ASP A 340 -11.17 -4.46 11.37
N TYR A 341 -11.21 -4.63 12.69
CA TYR A 341 -10.10 -4.63 13.68
C TYR A 341 -9.26 -3.40 14.02
N ASN A 342 -9.47 -2.19 13.48
CA ASN A 342 -8.52 -1.08 13.73
C ASN A 342 -9.17 0.27 14.04
N THR A 343 -9.33 0.61 15.32
CA THR A 343 -9.90 1.90 15.79
C THR A 343 -8.85 2.94 16.16
N ASP A 344 -7.62 2.49 16.36
CA ASP A 344 -6.59 3.25 17.07
C ASP A 344 -5.90 4.28 16.16
N TRP A 345 -6.26 4.31 14.87
CA TRP A 345 -5.75 5.25 13.86
C TRP A 345 -6.88 5.80 12.99
N THR A 346 -6.60 6.88 12.24
CA THR A 346 -7.54 7.48 11.29
C THR A 346 -7.83 6.55 10.12
N GLY A 347 -9.10 6.20 9.91
CA GLY A 347 -9.54 5.29 8.85
C GLY A 347 -11.00 4.92 9.04
N ALA A 348 -11.63 4.32 8.03
CA ALA A 348 -13.09 4.19 7.93
C ALA A 348 -13.81 3.69 9.21
N LYS A 349 -13.21 2.76 9.96
CA LYS A 349 -13.76 2.28 11.24
C LYS A 349 -13.73 3.36 12.30
N SER A 350 -12.55 3.96 12.50
CA SER A 350 -12.38 5.04 13.45
C SER A 350 -13.21 6.27 13.05
N ASP A 351 -13.38 6.52 11.74
CA ASP A 351 -14.24 7.59 11.21
C ASP A 351 -15.73 7.31 11.50
N ALA A 352 -16.16 6.06 11.36
CA ALA A 352 -17.53 5.66 11.70
C ALA A 352 -17.81 5.78 13.20
N ILE A 353 -16.84 5.39 14.04
CA ILE A 353 -16.96 5.55 15.50
C ILE A 353 -16.89 7.03 15.88
N TYR A 354 -16.06 7.83 15.20
CA TYR A 354 -16.02 9.28 15.37
C TYR A 354 -17.37 9.92 15.02
N ASN A 355 -17.96 9.57 13.88
CA ASN A 355 -19.27 10.08 13.48
C ASN A 355 -20.37 9.62 14.45
N LEU A 356 -20.35 8.36 14.88
CA LEU A 356 -21.27 7.87 15.91
C LEU A 356 -21.13 8.66 17.21
N ALA A 357 -19.90 8.84 17.70
CA ALA A 357 -19.65 9.57 18.92
C ALA A 357 -20.09 11.04 18.80
N LYS A 358 -19.81 11.67 17.66
CA LYS A 358 -20.28 13.02 17.32
C LYS A 358 -21.80 13.12 17.31
N ASP A 359 -22.48 12.17 16.68
CA ASP A 359 -23.95 12.13 16.59
C ASP A 359 -24.59 11.90 17.96
N LEU A 360 -24.02 11.01 18.78
CA LEU A 360 -24.46 10.79 20.16
C LEU A 360 -24.30 12.05 21.01
N LYS A 361 -23.16 12.76 20.90
CA LYS A 361 -22.95 14.05 21.57
C LYS A 361 -23.94 15.11 21.10
N ALA A 362 -24.20 15.19 19.79
CA ALA A 362 -25.19 16.12 19.22
C ALA A 362 -26.62 15.82 19.70
N GLN A 363 -26.93 14.56 19.99
CA GLN A 363 -28.22 14.13 20.55
C GLN A 363 -28.32 14.31 22.08
N GLY A 364 -27.29 14.86 22.74
CA GLY A 364 -27.27 15.04 24.19
C GLY A 364 -27.08 13.73 24.98
N VAL A 365 -26.64 12.65 24.32
CA VAL A 365 -26.29 11.40 25.00
C VAL A 365 -25.03 11.64 25.84
N PRO A 366 -25.02 11.27 27.14
CA PRO A 366 -23.87 11.46 28.02
C PRO A 366 -22.76 10.45 27.68
N LEU A 367 -22.01 10.77 26.62
CA LEU A 367 -20.82 10.07 26.21
C LEU A 367 -19.60 10.87 26.68
N ASP A 368 -18.87 10.32 27.65
CA ASP A 368 -17.78 11.01 28.34
C ASP A 368 -16.40 10.54 27.90
N GLY A 369 -16.28 9.34 27.32
CA GLY A 369 -15.00 8.81 26.87
C GLY A 369 -15.10 7.72 25.81
N ILE A 370 -13.95 7.40 25.21
CA ILE A 370 -13.81 6.36 24.19
C ILE A 370 -12.54 5.52 24.41
N GLY A 371 -12.72 4.21 24.27
CA GLY A 371 -11.66 3.21 24.44
C GLY A 371 -11.08 2.72 23.11
N PHE A 372 -9.76 2.58 23.07
CA PHE A 372 -8.99 2.07 21.93
C PHE A 372 -8.30 0.73 22.26
N ARG A 373 -8.12 -0.12 21.24
CA ARG A 373 -7.49 -1.44 21.37
C ARG A 373 -6.48 -1.69 20.25
N LYS A 374 -5.23 -1.96 20.66
CA LYS A 374 -4.07 -2.37 19.85
C LYS A 374 -3.49 -1.30 18.89
N SER A 375 -2.21 -0.97 19.07
CA SER A 375 -1.42 -0.09 18.20
C SER A 375 -0.39 -0.83 17.35
N ARG A 376 -0.27 -0.46 16.05
CA ARG A 376 0.78 -0.92 15.12
C ARG A 376 1.44 0.19 14.29
N SER A 377 1.08 1.47 14.46
CA SER A 377 1.68 2.55 13.66
C SER A 377 1.76 3.88 14.41
N PRO A 378 2.91 4.56 14.36
CA PRO A 378 3.12 5.83 15.02
C PRO A 378 2.15 6.98 14.68
N ILE A 379 2.35 7.61 13.52
CA ILE A 379 1.86 8.96 13.21
C ILE A 379 0.33 9.14 13.27
N PHE A 380 -0.44 8.06 13.09
CA PHE A 380 -1.90 8.14 12.99
C PHE A 380 -2.65 8.02 14.33
N ILE A 381 -1.96 7.70 15.43
CA ILE A 381 -2.59 7.57 16.76
C ILE A 381 -2.90 8.94 17.36
N ILE A 382 -1.96 9.89 17.27
CA ILE A 382 -2.11 11.23 17.86
C ILE A 382 -3.27 11.98 17.21
N ALA A 383 -3.26 12.09 15.86
CA ALA A 383 -4.32 12.77 15.12
C ALA A 383 -5.71 12.13 15.35
N ASN A 384 -5.75 10.82 15.56
CA ASN A 384 -6.98 10.13 15.89
C ASN A 384 -7.45 10.44 17.32
N PHE A 385 -6.55 10.46 18.31
CA PHE A 385 -6.90 10.83 19.67
C PHE A 385 -7.34 12.29 19.77
N GLU A 386 -6.66 13.19 19.06
CA GLU A 386 -6.99 14.62 19.01
C GLU A 386 -8.43 14.85 18.52
N ARG A 387 -8.84 14.23 17.41
CA ARG A 387 -10.22 14.44 16.91
C ARG A 387 -11.29 13.97 17.89
N PHE A 388 -11.09 12.86 18.62
CA PHE A 388 -12.06 12.42 19.63
C PHE A 388 -12.00 13.32 20.88
N ALA A 389 -10.81 13.81 21.24
CA ALA A 389 -10.63 14.80 22.29
C ALA A 389 -11.38 16.11 21.96
N ASP A 390 -11.39 16.54 20.69
CA ASP A 390 -12.12 17.71 20.20
C ASP A 390 -13.65 17.57 20.31
N LEU A 391 -14.17 16.34 20.35
CA LEU A 391 -15.59 16.07 20.63
C LEU A 391 -15.95 16.19 22.13
N GLY A 392 -14.98 16.48 22.99
CA GLY A 392 -15.22 16.49 24.43
C GLY A 392 -15.23 15.09 25.05
N LEU A 393 -14.64 14.07 24.41
CA LEU A 393 -14.44 12.73 24.99
C LEU A 393 -13.06 12.51 25.63
N GLU A 394 -13.00 11.90 26.80
CA GLU A 394 -11.77 11.33 27.34
C GLU A 394 -11.30 10.16 26.48
N ILE A 395 -9.99 10.02 26.35
CA ILE A 395 -9.36 8.98 25.55
C ILE A 395 -8.68 8.00 26.48
N ALA A 396 -8.97 6.71 26.33
CA ALA A 396 -8.24 5.67 27.05
C ALA A 396 -7.82 4.57 26.09
N ILE A 397 -6.59 4.09 26.24
CA ILE A 397 -6.20 2.81 25.65
C ILE A 397 -6.57 1.76 26.68
N THR A 398 -7.60 0.97 26.39
CA THR A 398 -8.18 0.06 27.38
C THR A 398 -7.57 -1.33 27.33
N GLU A 399 -6.88 -1.67 26.24
CA GLU A 399 -6.21 -2.96 26.07
C GLU A 399 -4.95 -2.79 25.21
N LEU A 400 -3.77 -2.94 25.82
CA LEU A 400 -2.48 -2.91 25.14
C LEU A 400 -1.68 -4.19 25.37
N ASP A 401 -1.52 -4.96 24.29
CA ASP A 401 -0.56 -6.05 24.16
C ASP A 401 0.12 -5.96 22.78
N ILE A 402 1.43 -6.14 22.71
CA ILE A 402 2.20 -5.98 21.46
C ILE A 402 3.01 -7.25 21.23
N ARG A 403 2.42 -8.23 20.56
CA ARG A 403 3.09 -9.50 20.23
C ARG A 403 4.10 -9.40 19.10
N TYR A 404 5.02 -10.35 19.06
CA TYR A 404 5.88 -10.64 17.91
C TYR A 404 5.88 -12.15 17.57
N THR A 405 6.49 -12.51 16.45
CA THR A 405 6.69 -13.92 16.07
C THR A 405 7.73 -14.57 16.98
N LEU A 406 7.43 -15.76 17.49
CA LEU A 406 8.32 -16.54 18.35
C LEU A 406 9.26 -17.44 17.52
N PRO A 407 10.51 -17.68 17.97
CA PRO A 407 11.12 -17.12 19.18
C PRO A 407 11.53 -15.64 19.00
N GLY A 408 11.45 -14.86 20.08
CA GLY A 408 11.84 -13.45 20.06
C GLY A 408 13.33 -13.26 19.75
N THR A 409 13.64 -12.52 18.70
CA THR A 409 15.02 -12.06 18.42
C THR A 409 15.29 -10.74 19.14
N ALA A 410 16.56 -10.39 19.33
CA ALA A 410 16.92 -9.09 19.93
C ALA A 410 16.28 -7.90 19.17
N ALA A 411 16.16 -7.99 17.84
CA ALA A 411 15.51 -6.97 17.02
C ALA A 411 14.00 -6.89 17.26
N LEU A 412 13.31 -8.03 17.38
CA LEU A 412 11.87 -8.07 17.66
C LEU A 412 11.55 -7.54 19.07
N ILE A 413 12.39 -7.88 20.04
CA ILE A 413 12.25 -7.42 21.43
C ILE A 413 12.50 -5.90 21.51
N ALA A 414 13.53 -5.39 20.83
CA ALA A 414 13.77 -3.95 20.76
C ALA A 414 12.63 -3.21 20.04
N SER A 415 12.12 -3.76 18.94
CA SER A 415 10.98 -3.20 18.22
C SER A 415 9.72 -3.17 19.08
N GLN A 416 9.43 -4.22 19.85
CA GLN A 416 8.34 -4.22 20.81
C GLN A 416 8.49 -3.08 21.84
N ALA A 417 9.69 -2.88 22.37
CA ALA A 417 9.95 -1.85 23.37
C ALA A 417 9.70 -0.44 22.82
N GLU A 418 10.17 -0.16 21.61
CA GLU A 418 9.88 1.11 20.92
C GLU A 418 8.39 1.28 20.62
N ASN A 419 7.68 0.22 20.23
CA ASN A 419 6.25 0.29 19.99
C ASN A 419 5.45 0.59 21.27
N TYR A 420 5.83 0.01 22.41
CA TYR A 420 5.23 0.35 23.71
C TYR A 420 5.50 1.81 24.07
N LYS A 421 6.76 2.26 23.99
CA LYS A 421 7.17 3.66 24.24
C LYS A 421 6.36 4.64 23.40
N TYR A 422 6.17 4.30 22.14
CA TYR A 422 5.43 5.12 21.20
C TYR A 422 3.97 5.34 21.63
N VAL A 423 3.29 4.26 22.01
CA VAL A 423 1.89 4.30 22.45
C VAL A 423 1.72 5.18 23.69
N ILE A 424 2.65 5.04 24.64
CA ILE A 424 2.68 5.86 25.86
C ILE A 424 2.87 7.34 25.51
N ASN A 425 3.86 7.67 24.68
CA ASN A 425 4.10 9.05 24.25
C ASN A 425 2.92 9.65 23.47
N SER A 426 2.18 8.84 22.73
CA SER A 426 0.99 9.31 22.01
C SER A 426 -0.16 9.67 22.94
N CYS A 427 -0.37 8.88 24.00
CA CYS A 427 -1.34 9.25 25.03
C CYS A 427 -0.89 10.51 25.78
N LEU A 428 0.39 10.59 26.17
CA LEU A 428 0.96 11.78 26.83
C LEU A 428 0.87 13.05 25.98
N ALA A 429 0.91 12.93 24.66
CA ALA A 429 0.81 14.07 23.74
C ALA A 429 -0.61 14.65 23.65
N VAL A 430 -1.65 13.92 24.08
CA VAL A 430 -3.05 14.34 24.00
C VAL A 430 -3.60 14.57 25.40
N SER A 431 -3.87 15.83 25.75
CA SER A 431 -4.25 16.25 27.11
C SER A 431 -5.50 15.58 27.68
N ARG A 432 -6.38 15.04 26.83
CA ARG A 432 -7.59 14.31 27.23
C ARG A 432 -7.42 12.79 27.19
N CYS A 433 -6.21 12.29 26.93
CA CYS A 433 -5.87 10.89 27.14
C CYS A 433 -5.60 10.65 28.62
N VAL A 434 -6.48 9.87 29.25
CA VAL A 434 -6.50 9.68 30.70
C VAL A 434 -5.73 8.45 31.16
N GLY A 435 -5.35 7.55 30.24
CA GLY A 435 -4.51 6.42 30.60
C GLY A 435 -4.40 5.31 29.58
N VAL A 436 -3.52 4.36 29.91
CA VAL A 436 -3.25 3.14 29.14
C VAL A 436 -3.36 1.95 30.08
N THR A 437 -4.19 0.97 29.71
CA THR A 437 -4.33 -0.32 30.37
C THR A 437 -3.64 -1.38 29.52
N VAL A 438 -2.61 -2.00 30.08
CA VAL A 438 -1.96 -3.18 29.46
C VAL A 438 -2.79 -4.43 29.72
N TRP A 439 -2.84 -5.34 28.76
CA TRP A 439 -3.62 -6.56 28.87
C TRP A 439 -2.80 -7.65 29.57
N ASP A 440 -3.28 -8.15 30.71
CA ASP A 440 -2.54 -9.07 31.61
C ASP A 440 -1.19 -8.50 32.10
N THR A 441 -0.51 -9.24 32.99
CA THR A 441 0.76 -8.79 33.59
C THR A 441 1.98 -9.40 32.93
N SER A 442 1.96 -10.68 32.52
CA SER A 442 3.17 -11.41 32.09
C SER A 442 2.88 -12.53 31.11
N ASP A 443 3.86 -12.85 30.27
CA ASP A 443 3.68 -13.65 29.05
C ASP A 443 3.10 -15.07 29.27
N ASP A 444 3.26 -15.65 30.46
CA ASP A 444 2.67 -16.95 30.84
C ASP A 444 1.15 -16.92 31.03
N TYR A 445 0.55 -15.75 31.25
CA TYR A 445 -0.90 -15.56 31.30
C TYR A 445 -1.48 -15.08 29.97
N SER A 446 -0.63 -14.78 28.97
CA SER A 446 -1.09 -14.23 27.71
C SER A 446 -1.97 -15.21 26.96
N TRP A 447 -3.15 -14.75 26.55
CA TRP A 447 -4.04 -15.48 25.65
C TRP A 447 -3.47 -15.61 24.23
N ILE A 448 -2.45 -14.82 23.87
CA ILE A 448 -1.99 -14.65 22.49
C ILE A 448 -1.45 -15.94 21.86
N PRO A 449 -0.60 -16.75 22.51
CA PRO A 449 -0.15 -18.00 21.92
C PRO A 449 -1.28 -18.98 21.60
N SER A 450 -2.40 -18.92 22.37
CA SER A 450 -3.56 -19.79 22.16
C SER A 450 -4.40 -19.39 20.94
N VAL A 451 -4.47 -18.10 20.62
CA VAL A 451 -5.25 -17.58 19.48
C VAL A 451 -4.39 -17.32 18.24
N PHE A 452 -3.11 -17.02 18.43
CA PHE A 452 -2.15 -16.72 17.39
C PHE A 452 -0.93 -17.66 17.49
N PRO A 453 -1.04 -18.88 16.94
CA PRO A 453 0.06 -19.83 16.94
C PRO A 453 1.35 -19.23 16.38
N GLY A 454 2.46 -19.46 17.08
CA GLY A 454 3.78 -18.91 16.71
C GLY A 454 3.96 -17.42 17.01
N GLN A 455 3.02 -16.77 17.68
CA GLN A 455 3.16 -15.40 18.20
C GLN A 455 2.94 -15.39 19.71
N GLY A 456 3.58 -14.46 20.38
CA GLY A 456 3.50 -14.37 21.84
C GLY A 456 4.39 -13.28 22.37
N ASP A 457 4.84 -13.50 23.60
CA ASP A 457 5.66 -12.61 24.40
C ASP A 457 5.18 -11.16 24.34
N ALA A 458 3.89 -10.90 24.44
CA ALA A 458 3.32 -9.60 24.11
C ALA A 458 3.39 -8.57 25.25
N LEU A 459 3.67 -9.01 26.47
CA LEU A 459 3.45 -8.24 27.69
C LEU A 459 4.74 -7.63 28.23
N LEU A 460 4.62 -6.75 29.23
CA LEU A 460 5.75 -6.02 29.80
C LEU A 460 6.70 -6.92 30.62
N PHE A 461 6.22 -8.05 31.10
CA PHE A 461 6.98 -9.02 31.88
C PHE A 461 7.02 -10.38 31.18
N ASP A 462 8.17 -11.04 31.24
CA ASP A 462 8.34 -12.39 30.69
C ASP A 462 7.59 -13.45 31.51
N SER A 463 7.58 -14.69 31.03
CA SER A 463 6.93 -15.82 31.72
C SER A 463 7.46 -16.09 33.14
N ASN A 464 8.62 -15.54 33.52
CA ASN A 464 9.22 -15.63 34.86
C ASN A 464 8.97 -14.36 35.71
N LYS A 465 8.07 -13.47 35.26
CA LYS A 465 7.76 -12.17 35.88
C LYS A 465 8.94 -11.18 35.89
N LYS A 466 9.94 -11.37 35.04
CA LYS A 466 11.04 -10.40 34.92
C LYS A 466 10.64 -9.31 33.93
N PRO A 467 10.91 -8.03 34.25
CA PRO A 467 10.63 -6.92 33.34
C PRO A 467 11.44 -7.05 32.06
N LYS A 468 10.77 -6.86 30.91
CA LYS A 468 11.37 -6.86 29.57
C LYS A 468 11.80 -5.45 29.16
N PRO A 469 12.59 -5.30 28.07
CA PRO A 469 12.92 -3.98 27.52
C PRO A 469 11.70 -3.05 27.35
N ALA A 470 10.54 -3.62 26.97
CA ALA A 470 9.28 -2.89 26.89
C ALA A 470 8.84 -2.22 28.20
N TYR A 471 9.02 -2.89 29.35
CA TYR A 471 8.72 -2.31 30.66
C TYR A 471 9.56 -1.05 30.91
N TYR A 472 10.87 -1.14 30.67
CA TYR A 472 11.78 -0.03 30.89
C TYR A 472 11.47 1.14 29.95
N SER A 473 11.17 0.86 28.68
CA SER A 473 10.80 1.92 27.72
C SER A 473 9.50 2.64 28.08
N VAL A 474 8.52 1.94 28.67
CA VAL A 474 7.30 2.56 29.23
C VAL A 474 7.65 3.44 30.43
N ALA A 475 8.45 2.92 31.37
CA ALA A 475 8.86 3.66 32.55
C ALA A 475 9.64 4.95 32.19
N ASP A 476 10.56 4.87 31.23
CA ASP A 476 11.34 6.00 30.74
C ASP A 476 10.45 7.07 30.08
N ALA A 477 9.46 6.66 29.28
CA ALA A 477 8.51 7.58 28.66
C ALA A 477 7.68 8.35 29.71
N LEU A 478 7.19 7.63 30.73
CA LEU A 478 6.43 8.24 31.82
C LEU A 478 7.30 9.17 32.69
N ALA A 479 8.55 8.78 32.96
CA ALA A 479 9.48 9.59 33.75
C ALA A 479 9.91 10.88 33.03
N ALA A 480 9.98 10.86 31.69
CA ALA A 480 10.31 12.02 30.87
C ALA A 480 9.14 13.01 30.69
N ALA A 481 7.92 12.63 31.07
CA ALA A 481 6.74 13.46 30.89
C ALA A 481 6.70 14.62 31.90
N THR A 482 6.33 15.82 31.44
CA THR A 482 5.95 16.91 32.34
C THR A 482 4.50 16.71 32.78
N VAL A 483 4.20 16.85 34.08
CA VAL A 483 2.85 16.62 34.62
C VAL A 483 1.85 17.56 33.94
N GLN A 484 0.97 17.03 33.11
CA GLN A 484 -0.20 17.71 32.57
C GLN A 484 -1.47 17.05 33.12
N GLY A 485 -2.20 17.77 33.98
CA GLY A 485 -3.48 17.33 34.54
C GLY A 485 -3.38 16.42 35.77
N THR A 486 -4.47 16.35 36.53
CA THR A 486 -4.65 15.44 37.68
C THR A 486 -5.73 14.44 37.35
N TRP A 487 -5.38 13.16 37.24
CA TRP A 487 -6.37 12.09 37.25
C TRP A 487 -7.11 12.09 38.61
N SER A 488 -8.42 12.29 38.60
CA SER A 488 -9.28 12.07 39.78
C SER A 488 -10.04 10.76 39.60
N PRO A 489 -9.95 9.82 40.57
CA PRO A 489 -10.62 8.53 40.53
C PRO A 489 -12.15 8.60 40.62
#